data_AF-J2W6T0-F1
#
_entry.id   AF-J2W6T0-F1
#
_cell.length_a   1.000
_cell.length_b   1.000
_cell.length_c   1.000
_cell.angle_alpha   90.00
_cell.angle_beta   90.00
_cell.angle_gamma   90.00
#
_symmetry.space_group_name_H-M   'P 1'
#
loop_
_entity.id
_entity.type
_entity.pdbx_description
1 polymer ?
#
loop_
_entity_poly.entity_id
_entity_poly.type
_entity_poly.pdbx_seq_one_letter_code
_entity_poly.pdbx_strand_id
1 'polypeptide(L)' 'MLDKYLARSIIDMFIFLEFTDDSHVDADLAVSQMEALAAQLQRVLEPAKSDLIAQIRDLAPDYGEHSDFVQALPQAMGLE' A
#
# COMPACT_ATOMS: atom_id res chain seq x y z
N MET A 1 13.96 4.56 10.80
CA MET A 1 12.92 3.59 11.18
C MET A 1 11.57 4.25 11.06
N LEU A 2 10.88 3.94 9.96
CA LEU A 2 9.49 4.31 9.76
C LEU A 2 8.62 3.59 10.81
N ASP A 3 7.63 4.29 11.38
CA ASP A 3 6.69 3.70 12.32
C ASP A 3 5.78 2.69 11.59
N LYS A 4 5.64 1.47 12.13
CA LYS A 4 4.82 0.41 11.54
C LYS A 4 3.36 0.82 11.34
N TYR A 5 2.82 1.72 12.16
CA TYR A 5 1.44 2.19 12.02
C TYR A 5 1.27 3.12 10.81
N LEU A 6 2.34 3.78 10.34
CA LEU A 6 2.32 4.52 9.07
C LEU A 6 2.26 3.55 7.89
N ALA A 7 3.09 2.49 7.89
CA ALA A 7 3.02 1.44 6.88
C ALA A 7 1.64 0.78 6.88
N ARG A 8 1.12 0.44 8.06
CA ARG A 8 -0.23 -0.12 8.24
C ARG A 8 -1.32 0.77 7.64
N SER A 9 -1.31 2.06 7.95
CA SER A 9 -2.31 3.00 7.42
C SER A 9 -2.27 3.11 5.90
N ILE A 10 -1.09 2.99 5.29
CA ILE A 10 -0.94 2.96 3.83
C ILE A 10 -1.56 1.66 3.27
N ILE A 11 -1.22 0.51 3.85
CA ILE A 11 -1.76 -0.79 3.43
C ILE A 11 -3.28 -0.81 3.54
N ASP A 12 -3.82 -0.35 4.67
CA ASP A 12 -5.27 -0.30 4.92
C ASP A 12 -5.99 0.55 3.86
N MET A 13 -5.37 1.64 3.41
CA MET A 13 -5.90 2.47 2.33
C MET A 13 -5.89 1.74 0.98
N PHE A 14 -4.80 1.05 0.63
CA PHE A 14 -4.76 0.26 -0.60
C PHE A 14 -5.78 -0.88 -0.58
N ILE A 15 -5.94 -1.57 0.55
CA ILE A 15 -6.97 -2.61 0.70
C ILE A 15 -8.37 -2.01 0.56
N PHE A 16 -8.63 -0.87 1.20
CA PHE A 16 -9.91 -0.19 1.06
C PHE A 16 -10.22 0.18 -0.39
N LEU A 17 -9.24 0.71 -1.12
CA LEU A 17 -9.44 1.13 -2.51
C LEU A 17 -9.58 -0.06 -3.47
N GLU A 18 -8.86 -1.16 -3.25
CA GLU A 18 -8.88 -2.34 -4.12
C GLU A 18 -10.08 -3.26 -3.87
N PHE A 19 -10.48 -3.44 -2.61
CA PHE A 19 -11.45 -4.47 -2.21
C PHE A 19 -12.82 -3.91 -1.83
N THR A 20 -13.04 -2.59 -1.93
CA THR A 20 -14.40 -2.02 -1.80
C THR A 20 -15.15 -2.16 -3.12
N ASP A 21 -16.36 -2.68 -3.04
CA ASP A 21 -17.25 -2.86 -4.20
C ASP A 21 -17.65 -1.52 -4.85
N ASP A 22 -17.80 -1.55 -6.17
CA ASP A 22 -18.14 -0.41 -7.04
C ASP A 22 -19.46 0.29 -6.65
N SER A 23 -20.33 -0.36 -5.88
CA SER A 23 -21.53 0.28 -5.31
C SER A 23 -21.23 1.32 -4.21
N HIS A 24 -20.02 1.31 -3.65
CA HIS A 24 -19.60 2.21 -2.57
C HIS A 24 -18.47 3.15 -2.99
N VAL A 25 -17.55 2.70 -3.85
CA VAL A 25 -16.42 3.49 -4.35
C VAL A 25 -16.35 3.32 -5.85
N ASP A 26 -16.32 4.41 -6.60
CA ASP A 26 -16.11 4.36 -8.05
C ASP A 26 -14.72 3.77 -8.38
N ALA A 27 -14.69 2.68 -9.15
CA ALA A 27 -13.47 1.93 -9.43
C ALA A 27 -12.41 2.77 -10.16
N ASP A 28 -12.81 3.62 -11.11
CA ASP A 28 -11.89 4.48 -11.86
C ASP A 28 -11.25 5.52 -10.92
N LEU A 29 -12.04 6.08 -10.01
CA LEU A 29 -11.53 6.99 -8.97
C LEU A 29 -10.64 6.26 -7.96
N ALA A 30 -10.96 5.02 -7.59
CA ALA A 30 -10.15 4.21 -6.68
C ALA A 30 -8.76 3.95 -7.27
N VAL A 31 -8.71 3.50 -8.52
CA VAL A 31 -7.46 3.28 -9.27
C VAL A 31 -6.66 4.57 -9.37
N SER A 32 -7.30 5.68 -9.76
CA SER A 32 -6.63 6.98 -9.84
C SER A 32 -6.03 7.41 -8.50
N GLN A 33 -6.71 7.15 -7.39
CA GLN A 33 -6.22 7.48 -6.05
C GLN A 33 -5.07 6.57 -5.60
N MET A 34 -5.10 5.28 -5.96
CA MET A 34 -3.98 4.35 -5.72
C MET A 34 -2.72 4.78 -6.49
N GLU A 35 -2.86 5.14 -7.77
CA GLU A 35 -1.77 5.66 -8.59
C GLU A 35 -1.20 6.95 -8.02
N ALA A 36 -2.06 7.89 -7.58
CA ALA A 36 -1.64 9.13 -6.97
C ALA A 36 -0.87 8.90 -5.66
N LEU A 37 -1.32 7.95 -4.83
CA LEU A 37 -0.63 7.59 -3.59
C LEU A 37 0.73 6.95 -3.88
N ALA A 38 0.79 5.98 -4.80
CA ALA A 38 2.04 5.36 -5.23
C ALA A 38 3.05 6.41 -5.74
N ALA A 39 2.61 7.35 -6.57
CA ALA A 39 3.44 8.43 -7.08
C ALA A 39 4.03 9.34 -5.99
N GLN A 40 3.33 9.54 -4.87
CA GLN A 40 3.88 10.26 -3.72
C GLN A 40 4.89 9.41 -2.95
N LEU A 41 4.60 8.13 -2.73
CA LEU A 41 5.48 7.21 -2.01
C LEU A 41 6.80 6.99 -2.76
N GLN A 42 6.78 6.99 -4.09
CA GLN A 42 7.99 6.93 -4.92
C GLN A 42 8.97 8.08 -4.67
N ARG A 43 8.49 9.25 -4.20
CA ARG A 43 9.31 10.44 -3.89
C ARG A 43 10.00 10.38 -2.53
N VAL A 44 9.68 9.39 -1.70
CA VAL A 44 10.32 9.21 -0.40
C VAL A 44 11.79 8.85 -0.58
N LEU A 45 12.66 9.40 0.27
CA LEU A 45 14.10 9.14 0.24
C LEU A 45 14.41 7.65 0.46
N GLU A 46 15.44 7.13 -0.20
CA GLU A 46 15.79 5.70 -0.21
C GLU A 46 15.84 4.99 1.16
N PRO A 47 16.40 5.60 2.23
CA PRO A 47 16.37 4.96 3.55
C PRO A 47 14.94 4.73 4.08
N ALA A 48 14.06 5.72 3.90
CA ALA A 48 12.67 5.63 4.34
C ALA A 48 11.82 4.74 3.41
N LYS A 49 12.15 4.70 2.11
CA LYS A 49 11.54 3.77 1.15
C LYS A 49 11.88 2.32 1.50
N SER A 50 13.15 2.02 1.79
CA SER A 50 13.60 0.69 2.22
C SER A 50 12.93 0.27 3.53
N ASP A 51 12.86 1.17 4.51
CA ASP A 51 12.13 0.94 5.76
C ASP A 51 10.64 0.62 5.49
N LEU A 52 9.98 1.37 4.61
CA LEU A 52 8.57 1.14 4.24
C LEU A 52 8.35 -0.23 3.61
N ILE A 53 9.19 -0.63 2.65
CA ILE A 53 9.10 -1.94 1.98
C ILE A 53 9.24 -3.08 3.00
N ALA A 54 10.22 -2.96 3.91
CA ALA A 54 10.41 -3.95 4.96
C ALA A 54 9.18 -4.05 5.88
N GLN A 55 8.65 -2.90 6.34
CA GLN A 55 7.45 -2.88 7.18
C GLN A 55 6.23 -3.48 6.48
N ILE A 56 6.02 -3.21 5.19
CA ILE A 56 4.89 -3.79 4.44
C ILE A 56 4.98 -5.32 4.40
N ARG A 57 6.15 -5.86 4.10
CA ARG A 57 6.38 -7.31 4.05
C ARG A 57 6.27 -7.97 5.42
N ASP A 58 6.76 -7.30 6.47
CA ASP A 58 6.64 -7.78 7.84
C ASP A 58 5.18 -7.81 8.32
N LEU A 59 4.35 -6.84 7.86
CA LEU A 59 2.94 -6.74 8.21
C LEU A 59 2.04 -7.65 7.35
N ALA A 60 2.47 -8.09 6.16
CA ALA A 60 1.64 -8.86 5.24
C ALA A 60 0.91 -10.06 5.88
N PRO A 61 1.55 -10.88 6.73
CA PRO A 61 0.86 -12.01 7.40
C PRO A 61 -0.30 -11.59 8.31
N ASP A 62 -0.30 -10.36 8.83
CA ASP A 62 -1.37 -9.84 9.71
C ASP A 62 -2.68 -9.53 8.94
N TYR A 63 -2.63 -9.54 7.59
CA TYR A 63 -3.75 -9.19 6.72
C TYR A 63 -4.56 -10.39 6.19
N GLY A 64 -4.28 -11.60 6.66
CA GLY A 64 -5.10 -12.79 6.36
C GLY A 64 -5.25 -13.04 4.87
N GLU A 65 -6.48 -13.01 4.35
CA GLU A 65 -6.78 -13.24 2.93
C GLU A 65 -6.14 -12.21 1.99
N HIS A 66 -5.82 -11.01 2.48
CA HIS A 66 -5.15 -9.97 1.71
C HIS A 66 -3.62 -10.06 1.80
N SER A 67 -3.04 -11.05 2.51
CA SER A 67 -1.59 -11.16 2.72
C SER A 67 -0.80 -11.12 1.41
N ASP A 68 -1.25 -11.84 0.36
CA ASP A 68 -0.55 -11.88 -0.93
C ASP A 68 -0.61 -10.53 -1.66
N PHE A 69 -1.73 -9.82 -1.55
CA PHE A 69 -1.85 -8.45 -2.06
C PHE A 69 -0.88 -7.51 -1.35
N VAL A 70 -0.84 -7.56 -0.01
CA VAL A 70 0.07 -6.74 0.80
C VAL A 70 1.54 -7.04 0.49
N GLN A 71 1.88 -8.32 0.29
CA GLN A 71 3.23 -8.73 -0.08
C GLN A 71 3.68 -8.14 -1.43
N ALA A 72 2.74 -7.99 -2.38
CA ALA A 72 2.99 -7.45 -3.71
C ALA A 72 2.94 -5.92 -3.80
N LEU A 73 2.36 -5.24 -2.79
CA LEU A 73 2.19 -3.78 -2.79
C LEU A 73 3.48 -2.98 -3.09
N PRO A 74 4.65 -3.29 -2.51
CA PRO A 74 5.88 -2.56 -2.82
C PRO A 74 6.22 -2.52 -4.31
N GLN A 75 6.05 -3.66 -5.00
CA GLN A 75 6.27 -3.77 -6.44
C GLN A 75 5.18 -3.02 -7.22
N ALA A 76 3.91 -3.19 -6.84
CA ALA A 76 2.79 -2.51 -7.48
C ALA A 76 2.89 -0.98 -7.40
N MET A 77 3.42 -0.47 -6.27
CA MET A 77 3.67 0.96 -6.06
C MET A 77 4.95 1.47 -6.77
N GLY A 78 5.74 0.61 -7.40
CA GLY A 78 7.02 0.98 -8.02
C GLY A 78 8.08 1.44 -7.02
N LEU A 79 8.10 0.84 -5.83
CA LEU A 79 9.12 1.12 -4.81
C LEU A 79 10.35 0.20 -4.93
N GLU A 80 10.25 -0.85 -5.74
CA GLU A 80 11.29 -1.86 -6.01
C GLU A 80 11.86 -1.77 -7.43
#